data_AF-A0A973GQJ1-F1
#
_entry.id   AF-A0A973GQJ1-F1
#
_cell.length_a   1.000
_cell.length_b   1.000
_cell.length_c   1.000
_cell.angle_alpha   90.00
_cell.angle_beta   90.00
_cell.angle_gamma   90.00
#
_symmetry.space_group_name_H-M   'P 1'
#
loop_
_entity.id
_entity.type
_entity.pdbx_description
1 polymer ?
#
loop_
_entity_poly.entity_id
_entity_poly.type
_entity_poly.pdbx_seq_one_letter_code
_entity_poly.pdbx_strand_id
1 'polypeptide(L)' 'MTPATIVSKLWNYCTVLRDNGMSYGDYVEQLTYLLLLKMADERRSPPYNQPSAVPAKYNWLALPPSTGGS' A
#
# COMPACT_ATOMS: atom_id res chain seq x y z
N MET A 1 -11.35 20.11 10.29
CA MET A 1 -10.98 18.75 10.75
C MET A 1 -9.82 18.89 11.71
N THR A 2 -9.94 18.39 12.94
CA THR A 2 -8.90 18.52 13.96
C THR A 2 -7.96 17.29 13.95
N PRO A 3 -6.69 17.42 14.35
CA PRO A 3 -5.72 16.31 14.35
C PRO A 3 -6.19 15.06 15.11
N ALA A 4 -6.99 15.25 16.17
CA ALA A 4 -7.58 14.17 16.96
C ALA A 4 -8.47 13.23 16.13
N THR A 5 -9.22 13.76 15.16
CA THR A 5 -10.09 12.96 14.29
C THR A 5 -9.30 12.05 13.36
N ILE A 6 -8.09 12.45 12.96
CA ILE A 6 -7.20 11.66 12.09
C ILE A 6 -6.59 10.51 12.89
N VAL A 7 -6.15 10.78 14.13
CA VAL A 7 -5.58 9.77 15.03
C VAL A 7 -6.60 8.68 15.36
N SER A 8 -7.87 9.03 15.63
CA SER A 8 -8.91 8.03 15.89
C SER A 8 -9.21 7.16 14.67
N LYS A 9 -9.14 7.70 13.44
CA LYS A 9 -9.32 6.91 12.21
C LYS A 9 -8.17 5.94 12.01
N LEU A 10 -6.93 6.38 12.20
CA LEU A 10 -5.73 5.53 12.14
C LEU A 10 -5.81 4.39 13.15
N TRP A 11 -6.20 4.69 14.38
CA TRP A 11 -6.39 3.68 15.42
C TRP A 11 -7.43 2.62 15.02
N ASN A 12 -8.57 3.03 14.47
CA ASN A 12 -9.59 2.08 13.99
C ASN A 12 -9.08 1.17 12.87
N TYR A 13 -8.28 1.67 11.93
CA TYR A 13 -7.65 0.82 10.91
C TYR A 13 -6.66 -0.19 11.50
N CYS A 14 -5.86 0.24 12.50
CA CYS A 14 -4.95 -0.65 13.21
C CYS A 14 -5.69 -1.79 13.94
N THR A 15 -6.86 -1.51 14.52
CA THR A 15 -7.68 -2.54 15.19
C THR A 15 -8.19 -3.58 14.20
N VAL A 16 -8.70 -3.14 13.04
CA VAL A 16 -9.24 -4.04 11.99
C VAL A 16 -8.16 -4.94 11.39
N LEU A 17 -6.94 -4.42 11.21
CA LEU A 17 -5.81 -5.21 10.69
C LEU A 17 -5.32 -6.27 11.69
N ARG A 18 -5.34 -5.97 12.99
CA ARG A 18 -4.98 -6.91 14.06
C ARG A 18 -5.95 -8.08 14.16
N ASP A 19 -7.25 -7.84 13.98
CA ASP A 19 -8.29 -8.87 14.15
C ASP A 19 -8.29 -9.93 13.02
N ASN A 20 -7.55 -9.71 11.92
CA ASN A 20 -7.37 -10.68 10.83
C ASN A 20 -6.20 -11.67 11.05
N GLY A 21 -5.55 -11.65 12.22
CA GLY A 21 -4.52 -12.64 12.59
C GLY A 21 -3.16 -12.49 11.89
N MET A 22 -2.94 -11.37 11.19
CA MET A 22 -1.66 -11.05 10.56
C MET A 22 -0.67 -10.53 11.61
N SER A 23 0.54 -11.10 11.65
CA SER A 23 1.58 -10.63 12.57
C SER A 23 1.99 -9.19 12.22
N TYR A 24 2.44 -8.44 13.22
CA TYR A 24 2.92 -7.05 13.02
C TYR A 24 4.00 -6.96 11.94
N GLY A 25 4.92 -7.92 11.94
CA GLY A 25 5.98 -7.99 10.92
C GLY A 25 5.41 -8.20 9.52
N ASP A 26 4.44 -9.11 9.38
CA ASP A 26 3.88 -9.49 8.08
C ASP A 26 3.15 -8.32 7.43
N TYR A 27 2.32 -7.57 8.17
CA TYR A 27 1.60 -6.44 7.58
C TYR A 27 2.54 -5.28 7.24
N VAL A 28 3.58 -5.04 8.05
CA VAL A 28 4.58 -4.01 7.76
C VAL A 28 5.37 -4.36 6.50
N GLU A 29 5.74 -5.63 6.34
CA GLU A 29 6.44 -6.11 5.15
C GLU A 29 5.56 -5.95 3.90
N GLN A 30 4.28 -6.36 3.96
CA GLN A 30 3.34 -6.21 2.84
C GLN A 30 3.10 -4.74 2.47
N LEU A 31 2.92 -3.87 3.46
CA LEU A 31 2.79 -2.43 3.23
C LEU A 31 4.06 -1.84 2.61
N THR A 32 5.23 -2.32 3.00
CA THR A 32 6.51 -1.91 2.44
C THR A 32 6.62 -2.31 0.97
N TYR A 33 6.21 -3.52 0.60
CA TYR A 33 6.16 -3.96 -0.79
C TYR A 33 5.22 -3.09 -1.63
N LEU A 34 4.02 -2.82 -1.14
CA LEU A 34 3.06 -1.97 -1.84
C LEU A 34 3.60 -0.55 -2.03
N LEU A 35 4.20 0.03 -1.00
CA LEU A 35 4.80 1.35 -1.07
C LEU A 35 5.91 1.42 -2.13
N LEU A 36 6.78 0.41 -2.17
CA LEU A 36 7.90 0.36 -3.11
C LEU A 36 7.41 0.17 -4.56
N LEU A 37 6.41 -0.67 -4.79
CA LEU A 37 5.77 -0.81 -6.11
C LEU A 37 5.13 0.51 -6.56
N LYS A 38 4.42 1.21 -5.67
CA LYS A 38 3.79 2.50 -6.00
C LYS A 38 4.86 3.56 -6.33
N MET A 39 5.94 3.62 -5.56
CA MET A 39 7.06 4.53 -5.84
C MET A 39 7.72 4.23 -7.20
N ALA A 40 7.89 2.95 -7.55
CA ALA A 40 8.45 2.55 -8.85
C ALA A 40 7.53 2.97 -10.01
N ASP A 41 6.21 2.88 -9.83
CA ASP A 41 5.20 3.30 -10.80
C ASP A 41 5.17 4.84 -10.99
N GLU A 42 5.24 5.60 -9.90
CA GLU A 42 5.34 7.07 -9.96
C GLU A 42 6.63 7.54 -10.65
N ARG A 43 7.76 6.85 -10.41
CA ARG A 43 9.05 7.16 -11.07
C ARG A 43 9.05 6.81 -12.56
N ARG A 44 8.22 5.85 -12.97
CA ARG A 44 8.03 5.51 -14.39
C ARG A 44 7.17 6.56 -15.11
N SER A 45 6.28 7.21 -14.38
CA SER A 45 5.40 8.25 -14.91
C SER A 45 6.10 9.61 -15.02
N PRO A 46 5.55 10.54 -15.81
CA PRO A 46 6.01 11.93 -15.79
C PRO A 46 5.97 12.50 -14.38
N PRO A 47 6.96 13.30 -13.96
CA PRO A 47 8.03 13.92 -14.76
C PRO A 47 9.31 13.07 -14.89
N TYR A 48 9.42 11.94 -14.19
CA TYR A 48 10.69 11.24 -14.02
C TYR A 48 11.03 10.28 -15.17
N ASN A 49 10.01 9.64 -15.77
CA ASN A 49 10.15 8.74 -16.94
C ASN A 49 11.29 7.70 -16.81
N GLN A 50 11.51 7.17 -15.61
CA GLN A 50 12.60 6.23 -15.35
C GLN A 50 12.19 4.80 -15.74
N PRO A 51 13.13 3.99 -16.25
CA PRO A 51 12.87 2.58 -16.47
C PRO A 51 12.62 1.88 -15.13
N SER A 52 11.49 1.17 -15.02
CA SER A 52 11.20 0.39 -13.83
C SER A 52 12.04 -0.88 -13.82
N ALA A 53 12.67 -1.17 -12.68
CA ALA A 53 13.33 -2.45 -12.45
C ALA A 53 12.32 -3.61 -12.26
N VAL A 54 11.03 -3.28 -12.06
CA VAL A 54 9.97 -4.26 -11.84
C VAL A 54 9.40 -4.70 -13.20
N PRO A 55 9.37 -6.02 -13.50
CA PRO A 55 8.74 -6.54 -14.72
C PRO A 55 7.29 -6.11 -14.85
N ALA A 56 6.82 -5.88 -16.08
CA ALA A 56 5.46 -5.38 -16.34
C ALA A 56 4.34 -6.27 -15.75
N LYS A 57 4.56 -7.58 -15.66
CA LYS A 57 3.60 -8.53 -15.05
C LYS A 57 3.46 -8.42 -13.53
N TYR A 58 4.36 -7.71 -12.86
CA TYR A 58 4.41 -7.55 -11.41
C TYR A 58 4.45 -6.07 -10.98
N ASN A 59 4.16 -5.15 -11.89
CA ASN A 59 4.14 -3.73 -11.56
C ASN A 59 2.87 -3.36 -10.78
N TRP A 60 2.82 -2.12 -10.28
CA TRP A 60 1.66 -1.60 -9.54
C TRP A 60 0.34 -1.75 -10.31
N LEU A 61 0.36 -1.54 -11.63
CA LEU A 61 -0.83 -1.65 -12.50
C LEU A 61 -1.32 -3.09 -12.71
N ALA A 62 -0.46 -4.08 -12.51
CA ALA A 62 -0.80 -5.50 -12.61
C ALA A 62 -1.41 -6.05 -11.31
N LEU A 63 -1.42 -5.26 -10.22
CA LEU A 63 -2.09 -5.66 -8.99
C LEU A 63 -3.61 -5.72 -9.26
N PRO A 64 -4.29 -6.79 -8.81
CA PRO A 64 -5.73 -6.83 -8.92
C PRO A 64 -6.31 -5.62 -8.17
N PRO A 65 -7.35 -4.95 -8.72
CA PRO A 65 -8.07 -3.94 -7.95
C PRO A 65 -8.46 -4.58 -6.63
N SER A 66 -8.20 -3.88 -5.52
CA SER A 66 -8.55 -4.37 -4.19
C SER A 66 -10.02 -4.77 -4.23
N THR A 67 -10.30 -6.07 -4.25
CA THR A 67 -11.63 -6.61 -4.05
C THR A 67 -11.96 -6.29 -2.60
N GLY A 68 -12.46 -5.07 -2.36
CA GLY A 68 -13.09 -4.70 -1.11
C GLY A 68 -14.21 -5.72 -0.91
N GLY A 69 -14.05 -6.57 0.11
CA GLY A 69 -14.93 -7.69 0.38
C GLY A 69 -16.39 -7.28 0.33
N SER A 70 -17.19 -8.15 -0.29
CA SER A 70 -18.64 -8.22 -0.08
C SER A 70 -18.96 -8.54 1.37
#